data_AF-R7KM82-F1
#
_entry.id   AF-R7KM82-F1
#
_cell.length_a   1.000
_cell.length_b   1.000
_cell.length_c   1.000
_cell.angle_alpha   90.00
_cell.angle_beta   90.00
_cell.angle_gamma   90.00
#
_symmetry.space_group_name_H-M   'P 1'
#
loop_
_entity.id
_entity.type
_entity.pdbx_description
1 polymer ?
#
loop_
_entity_poly.entity_id
_entity_poly.type
_entity_poly.pdbx_seq_one_letter_code
_entity_poly.pdbx_strand_id
1 'polypeptide(L)'
;MSVDRQWLIDALSDALEALSETVERLEDERLDPEGILLDDLANVYAKLNFAVNTAATGPAAIDTTDHDELIQWPECMPFDRDEDSPQMS
;
A
#
# COMPACT_ATOMS: atom_id res chain seq x y z
N MET A 1 -9.59 -11.76 -11.30
CA MET A 1 -8.58 -11.94 -10.24
C MET A 1 -9.30 -12.28 -8.95
N SER A 2 -8.84 -13.29 -8.20
CA SER A 2 -9.34 -13.55 -6.85
C SER A 2 -8.35 -12.93 -5.87
N VAL A 3 -8.83 -12.05 -5.01
CA VAL A 3 -8.02 -11.40 -3.98
C VAL A 3 -7.95 -12.30 -2.75
N ASP A 4 -6.76 -12.51 -2.20
CA ASP A 4 -6.62 -13.18 -0.91
C ASP A 4 -7.05 -12.23 0.20
N ARG A 5 -8.20 -12.53 0.81
CA ARG A 5 -8.81 -11.71 1.86
C ARG A 5 -7.95 -11.67 3.12
N GLN A 6 -7.43 -12.80 3.56
CA GLN A 6 -6.70 -12.85 4.84
C GLN A 6 -5.38 -12.11 4.69
N TRP A 7 -4.69 -12.35 3.58
CA TRP A 7 -3.47 -11.63 3.24
C TRP A 7 -3.68 -10.12 3.14
N LEU A 8 -4.76 -9.68 2.47
CA LEU A 8 -5.08 -8.26 2.38
C LEU A 8 -5.39 -7.65 3.75
N ILE A 9 -6.06 -8.38 4.64
CA ILE A 9 -6.28 -7.94 6.03
C ILE A 9 -4.93 -7.75 6.73
N ASP A 10 -4.04 -8.75 6.66
CA ASP A 10 -2.75 -8.72 7.35
C ASP A 10 -1.87 -7.56 6.83
N ALA A 11 -1.80 -7.37 5.51
CA ALA A 11 -1.03 -6.27 4.90
C ALA A 11 -1.62 -4.89 5.21
N LEU A 12 -2.96 -4.74 5.23
CA LEU A 12 -3.59 -3.48 5.61
C LEU A 12 -3.49 -3.19 7.11
N SER A 13 -3.43 -4.22 7.96
CA SER A 13 -3.16 -4.04 9.39
C SER A 13 -1.76 -3.48 9.64
N ASP A 14 -0.75 -3.93 8.90
CA ASP A 14 0.61 -3.38 8.95
C ASP A 14 0.66 -1.91 8.45
N ALA A 15 -0.07 -1.58 7.37
CA ALA A 15 -0.21 -0.20 6.92
C ALA A 15 -0.92 0.70 7.94
N LEU A 16 -1.94 0.17 8.63
CA LEU A 16 -2.67 0.89 9.68
C LEU A 16 -1.80 1.18 10.91
N GLU A 17 -0.96 0.23 11.31
CA GLU A 17 0.00 0.41 12.40
C GLU A 17 0.96 1.55 12.08
N ALA A 18 1.58 1.53 10.90
CA ALA A 18 2.48 2.60 10.45
C ALA A 18 1.79 3.96 10.37
N LEU A 19 0.53 4.01 9.90
CA LEU A 19 -0.25 5.25 9.87
C LEU A 19 -0.55 5.76 11.27
N SER A 20 -0.88 4.88 12.21
CA SER A 20 -1.16 5.25 13.60
C SER A 20 0.08 5.86 14.25
N GLU A 21 1.25 5.24 14.08
CA GLU A 21 2.53 5.78 14.55
C GLU A 21 2.87 7.14 13.91
N THR A 22 2.58 7.30 12.61
CA THR A 22 2.78 8.57 11.91
C THR A 22 1.92 9.68 12.51
N VAL A 23 0.65 9.38 12.82
CA VAL A 23 -0.27 10.34 13.48
C VAL A 23 0.22 10.68 14.87
N GLU A 24 0.60 9.69 15.69
CA GLU A 24 1.14 9.93 17.04
C GLU A 24 2.39 10.84 17.01
N ARG A 25 3.25 10.69 15.99
CA ARG A 25 4.41 11.56 15.79
C ARG A 25 4.01 12.97 15.36
N LEU A 26 3.00 13.12 14.50
CA LEU A 26 2.47 14.44 14.12
C LEU A 26 1.82 15.19 15.29
N GLU A 27 1.29 14.47 16.27
CA GLU A 27 0.74 15.06 17.49
C GLU A 27 1.83 15.61 18.43
N ASP A 28 3.09 15.19 18.27
CA ASP A 28 4.22 15.77 18.99
C ASP A 28 4.69 17.08 18.33
N GLU A 29 4.21 18.21 18.88
CA GLU A 29 4.55 19.57 18.40
C GLU A 29 6.06 19.90 18.36
N ARG A 30 6.92 19.05 18.96
CA ARG A 30 8.38 19.22 18.92
C ARG A 30 9.02 18.67 17.65
N LEU A 31 8.30 17.81 16.92
CA LEU A 31 8.79 17.18 15.70
C LEU A 31 8.49 18.06 14.48
N ASP A 32 9.32 17.94 13.45
CA ASP A 32 9.12 18.64 12.19
C ASP A 32 8.07 17.90 11.34
N PRO A 33 6.91 18.52 11.05
CA PRO A 33 5.87 17.87 10.25
C PRO A 33 6.31 17.60 8.80
N GLU A 34 7.24 18.38 8.25
CA GLU A 34 7.76 18.14 6.89
C GLU A 34 8.62 16.87 6.83
N GLY A 35 9.49 16.65 7.82
CA GLY A 35 10.24 15.40 7.97
C GLY A 35 9.33 14.17 8.13
N ILE A 36 8.29 14.28 8.97
CA ILE A 36 7.31 13.19 9.15
C ILE A 36 6.56 12.89 7.85
N LEU A 37 6.20 13.92 7.08
CA LEU A 37 5.57 13.75 5.78
C LEU A 37 6.49 13.02 4.78
N LEU A 38 7.77 13.38 4.73
CA LEU A 38 8.69 12.82 3.74
C LEU A 38 9.14 11.39 4.10
N ASP A 39 9.28 11.07 5.37
CA ASP A 39 9.80 9.78 5.82
C ASP A 39 8.67 8.82 6.23
N ASP A 40 7.85 9.21 7.20
CA ASP A 40 6.88 8.30 7.82
C ASP A 40 5.68 8.06 6.89
N LEU A 41 5.18 9.11 6.22
CA LEU A 41 4.10 8.92 5.25
C LEU A 41 4.57 8.16 4.01
N ALA A 42 5.83 8.31 3.59
CA ALA A 42 6.40 7.49 2.51
C ALA A 42 6.39 6.00 2.86
N ASN A 43 6.69 5.64 4.12
CA ASN A 43 6.58 4.26 4.60
C ASN A 43 5.13 3.75 4.58
N VAL A 44 4.15 4.59 4.94
CA VAL A 44 2.72 4.24 4.81
C VAL A 44 2.37 3.95 3.35
N TYR A 45 2.80 4.78 2.41
CA TYR A 45 2.58 4.53 0.98
C TYR A 45 3.23 3.22 0.51
N ALA A 46 4.47 2.95 0.93
CA ALA A 46 5.14 1.69 0.61
C ALA A 46 4.33 0.46 1.06
N LYS A 47 3.76 0.49 2.27
CA LYS A 47 2.92 -0.59 2.81
C LYS A 47 1.58 -0.72 2.08
N LEU A 48 0.95 0.40 1.72
CA LEU A 48 -0.28 0.39 0.92
C LEU A 48 -0.03 -0.17 -0.48
N ASN A 49 1.07 0.24 -1.12
CA ASN A 49 1.49 -0.28 -2.41
C ASN A 49 1.75 -1.78 -2.34
N PHE A 50 2.45 -2.23 -1.29
CA PHE A 50 2.68 -3.65 -1.01
C PHE A 50 1.37 -4.43 -0.92
N ALA A 51 0.40 -3.94 -0.15
CA ALA A 51 -0.91 -4.59 -0.02
C ALA A 51 -1.62 -4.71 -1.38
N VAL A 52 -1.55 -3.69 -2.24
CA VAL A 52 -2.16 -3.69 -3.58
C VAL A 52 -1.44 -4.63 -4.53
N ASN A 53 -0.11 -4.56 -4.59
CA ASN A 53 0.72 -5.35 -5.51
C ASN A 53 0.67 -6.85 -5.19
N THR A 54 0.46 -7.20 -3.92
CA THR A 54 0.39 -8.60 -3.46
C THR A 54 -1.03 -9.13 -3.30
N ALA A 55 -2.08 -8.31 -3.48
CA ALA A 55 -3.47 -8.69 -3.22
C ALA A 55 -3.93 -9.95 -3.98
N ALA A 56 -3.41 -10.19 -5.19
CA ALA A 56 -3.77 -11.35 -6.02
C ALA A 56 -2.82 -12.54 -5.83
N THR A 57 -1.55 -12.26 -5.53
CA THR A 57 -0.48 -13.27 -5.42
C THR A 57 -0.35 -13.83 -4.00
N GLY A 58 -0.86 -13.09 -3.01
CA GLY A 58 -0.81 -13.46 -1.60
C GLY A 58 0.62 -13.49 -1.03
N PRO A 59 0.88 -14.24 0.05
CA PRO A 59 2.20 -14.32 0.66
C PRO A 59 3.29 -14.87 -0.27
N ALA A 60 2.91 -15.61 -1.32
CA ALA A 60 3.84 -16.12 -2.32
C ALA A 60 4.56 -15.00 -3.09
N ALA A 61 3.99 -13.79 -3.15
CA ALA A 61 4.61 -12.65 -3.82
C ALA A 61 5.97 -12.27 -3.22
N ILE A 62 6.15 -12.48 -1.91
CA ILE A 62 7.39 -12.16 -1.19
C ILE A 62 8.56 -12.97 -1.72
N ASP A 63 8.31 -14.22 -2.11
CA ASP A 63 9.36 -15.15 -2.58
C ASP A 63 9.61 -15.06 -4.09
N THR A 64 8.73 -14.39 -4.84
CA THR A 64 8.73 -14.40 -6.32
C THR A 64 8.94 -13.04 -6.97
N THR A 65 8.90 -11.95 -6.19
CA THR A 65 8.89 -10.57 -6.70
C THR A 65 9.99 -9.76 -6.02
N ASP A 66 10.60 -8.82 -6.74
CA ASP A 66 11.62 -7.93 -6.16
C ASP A 66 10.99 -7.05 -5.09
N HIS A 67 11.72 -6.78 -4.00
CA HIS A 67 11.23 -5.97 -2.89
C HIS A 67 10.87 -4.55 -3.33
N ASP A 68 11.66 -3.97 -4.22
CA ASP A 68 11.41 -2.63 -4.76
C ASP A 68 10.13 -2.61 -5.62
N GLU A 69 9.85 -3.72 -6.31
CA GLU A 69 8.65 -3.89 -7.13
C GLU A 69 7.38 -4.07 -6.28
N LEU A 70 7.53 -4.57 -5.04
CA LEU A 70 6.42 -4.71 -4.12
C LEU A 70 5.99 -3.37 -3.50
N ILE A 71 6.93 -2.46 -3.23
CA ILE A 71 6.64 -1.19 -2.52
C ILE A 71 6.48 0.03 -3.44
N GLN A 72 6.88 -0.08 -4.71
CA GLN A 72 6.70 1.00 -5.68
C GLN A 72 5.23 1.29 -5.96
N TRP A 73 4.97 2.50 -6.46
CA TRP A 73 3.63 2.87 -6.95
C TRP A 73 3.12 1.81 -7.95
N PRO A 74 1.90 1.29 -7.76
CA PRO A 74 1.34 0.30 -8.68
C PRO A 74 1.27 0.87 -10.10
N GLU A 75 1.64 0.08 -11.11
CA GLU A 75 1.62 0.49 -12.53
C GLU A 75 0.25 0.98 -12.99
N CYS A 76 -0.82 0.46 -12.38
CA CYS A 76 -2.18 0.92 -12.56
C CYS A 76 -2.89 0.89 -11.19
N MET A 77 -3.45 2.03 -10.78
CA MET A 77 -4.23 2.11 -9.56
C MET A 77 -5.37 1.09 -9.60
N PRO A 78 -5.61 0.32 -8.53
CA PRO A 78 -6.65 -0.70 -8.52
C PRO A 78 -8.05 -0.15 -8.76
N PHE A 79 -8.24 1.16 -8.61
CA PHE A 79 -9.48 1.91 -8.86
C PHE A 79 -9.51 2.63 -10.22
N ASP A 80 -8.37 2.75 -10.90
CA ASP A 80 -8.26 3.24 -12.29
C ASP A 80 -8.14 2.08 -13.29
N ARG A 81 -8.34 0.83 -12.82
CA ARG A 81 -8.55 -0.31 -13.72
C ARG A 81 -9.90 -0.07 -14.39
N ASP A 82 -9.85 0.61 -15.52
CA ASP A 82 -10.98 1.13 -16.27
C ASP A 82 -12.22 0.25 -16.18
N GLU A 83 -13.37 0.92 -16.04
CA GLU A 83 -14.62 0.55 -16.70
C GLU A 83 -14.41 0.46 -18.22
N ASP A 84 -13.48 -0.38 -18.68
CA ASP A 84 -13.31 -0.77 -20.07
C ASP A 84 -14.37 -1.83 -20.37
N SER A 85 -15.62 -1.41 -20.24
CA SER A 85 -16.68 -1.95 -21.07
C SER A 85 -16.69 -1.13 -22.35
N PRO A 86 -16.04 -1.58 -23.44
CA PRO A 86 -16.55 -1.22 -24.74
C PRO A 86 -17.96 -1.82 -24.81
N GLN A 87 -18.99 -1.01 -24.54
CA GLN A 87 -20.33 -1.31 -25.01
C GLN A 87 -20.33 -1.10 -26.54
N MET A 88 -19.61 -1.99 -27.22
CA MET A 88 -19.71 -2.24 -28.65
C MET A 88 -20.77 -3.33 -28.83
N SER A 89 -22.01 -2.92 -29.05
CA SER A 89 -22.99 -3.46 -30.03
C SER A 89 -24.41 -3.07 -29.64
#